data_AF-A0A484VWE3-F1
#
_entry.id   AF-A0A484VWE3-F1
#
_cell.length_a   1.000
_cell.length_b   1.000
_cell.length_c   1.000
_cell.angle_alpha   90.00
_cell.angle_beta   90.00
_cell.angle_gamma   90.00
#
_symmetry.space_group_name_H-M   'P 1'
#
loop_
_entity.id
_entity.type
_entity.pdbx_description
1 polymer ?
#
loop_
_entity_poly.entity_id
_entity_poly.type
_entity_poly.pdbx_seq_one_letter_code
_entity_poly.pdbx_strand_id
1 'polypeptide(L)'
;MFNLTNIDRWFLVQIEELVRLEEKVAELGINGLDADFLRMLKRKGFADARLAKLAGVREAEIRKLRDQYDLHPVYKRVDTCAAEFSTDTAYMYSTYEDECEANPSVDRDKIMVLGGGPNRIGQGIEFDYCCVHASLALREDGYETIMVNCNPETVSTDYDTSDRLYFEPVTLEDVLEIVRIEKPKGVIVQYGGQTPLKLARALEAAGVPVIGTSPDAIDRAEDRERFQQAVDRLKLKQPANATVTAIEMAVEKAKEIGYPLVVRPSYVLGGRAMEIVYDEADLRRYFQTAVSVSNDARFCSTASWMTR
;
A
#
# COMPACT_ATOMS: atom_id res chain seq x y z
N MET A 1 -14.32 -24.35 17.50
CA MET A 1 -14.44 -23.27 16.49
C MET A 1 -15.79 -23.25 15.78
N PHE A 2 -16.18 -24.31 15.04
CA PHE A 2 -17.49 -24.34 14.35
C PHE A 2 -18.68 -23.98 15.26
N ASN A 3 -18.85 -24.68 16.39
CA ASN A 3 -19.97 -24.46 17.31
C ASN A 3 -20.05 -23.03 17.90
N LEU A 4 -18.97 -22.24 17.81
CA LEU A 4 -18.93 -20.86 18.33
C LEU A 4 -19.20 -19.82 17.22
N THR A 5 -18.83 -20.12 15.98
CA THR A 5 -18.80 -19.16 14.86
C THR A 5 -19.86 -19.41 13.81
N ASN A 6 -20.36 -20.65 13.72
CA ASN A 6 -21.19 -21.17 12.62
C ASN A 6 -20.56 -21.05 11.22
N ILE A 7 -19.25 -20.75 11.12
CA ILE A 7 -18.51 -20.78 9.85
C ILE A 7 -18.33 -22.24 9.43
N ASP A 8 -18.67 -22.57 8.19
CA ASP A 8 -18.60 -23.95 7.69
C ASP A 8 -17.20 -24.57 7.90
N ARG A 9 -17.18 -25.85 8.27
CA ARG A 9 -15.93 -26.58 8.52
C ARG A 9 -15.01 -26.58 7.30
N TRP A 10 -15.55 -26.53 6.08
CA TRP A 10 -14.79 -26.43 4.84
C TRP A 10 -13.85 -25.22 4.82
N PHE A 11 -14.25 -24.06 5.36
CA PHE A 11 -13.37 -22.90 5.50
C PHE A 11 -12.40 -23.06 6.68
N LEU A 12 -12.90 -23.59 7.80
CA LEU A 12 -12.09 -23.70 9.03
C LEU A 12 -10.87 -24.61 8.84
N VAL A 13 -11.02 -25.73 8.13
CA VAL A 13 -9.90 -26.66 7.87
C VAL A 13 -8.83 -26.05 6.97
N GLN A 14 -9.21 -25.16 6.04
CA GLN A 14 -8.25 -24.44 5.20
C GLN A 14 -7.47 -23.41 6.01
N ILE A 15 -8.13 -22.68 6.92
CA ILE A 15 -7.45 -21.76 7.85
C ILE A 15 -6.50 -22.53 8.76
N GLU A 16 -6.93 -23.68 9.30
CA GLU A 16 -6.08 -24.53 10.15
C GLU A 16 -4.85 -25.04 9.37
N GLU A 17 -5.01 -25.45 8.11
CA GLU A 17 -3.89 -25.85 7.26
C GLU A 17 -2.87 -24.72 7.09
N LEU A 18 -3.33 -23.49 6.79
CA LEU A 18 -2.45 -22.33 6.68
C LEU A 18 -1.69 -22.08 7.99
N VAL A 19 -2.35 -22.14 9.15
CA VAL A 19 -1.70 -21.95 10.46
C VAL A 19 -0.60 -23.00 10.69
N ARG A 20 -0.85 -24.28 10.37
CA ARG A 20 0.18 -25.33 10.50
C ARG A 20 1.38 -25.10 9.57
N LEU A 21 1.14 -24.57 8.37
CA LEU A 21 2.22 -24.19 7.46
C LEU A 21 3.03 -23.00 8.01
N GLU A 22 2.37 -22.04 8.67
CA GLU A 22 3.07 -20.93 9.35
C GLU A 22 3.97 -21.43 10.49
N GLU A 23 3.49 -22.36 11.31
CA GLU A 23 4.28 -23.00 12.36
C GLU A 23 5.52 -23.69 11.79
N LYS A 24 5.35 -24.42 10.67
CA LYS A 24 6.46 -25.06 9.98
C LYS A 24 7.48 -24.05 9.43
N VAL A 25 7.04 -22.93 8.86
CA VAL A 25 7.94 -21.86 8.40
C VAL A 25 8.70 -21.25 9.58
N ALA A 26 8.03 -21.03 10.71
CA ALA A 26 8.65 -20.50 11.91
C ALA A 26 9.70 -21.46 12.51
N GLU A 27 9.46 -22.77 12.46
CA GLU A 27 10.40 -23.79 12.93
C GLU A 27 11.65 -23.90 12.04
N LEU A 28 11.45 -23.92 10.72
CA LEU A 28 12.53 -24.09 9.74
C LEU A 28 13.33 -22.81 9.49
N GLY A 29 12.71 -21.65 9.66
CA GLY A 29 13.26 -20.35 9.28
C GLY A 29 13.56 -20.24 7.79
N ILE A 30 14.33 -19.22 7.40
CA ILE A 30 14.63 -18.95 5.98
C ILE A 30 15.42 -20.10 5.31
N ASN A 31 16.25 -20.83 6.07
CA ASN A 31 17.10 -21.88 5.54
C ASN A 31 16.32 -23.13 5.08
N GLY A 32 15.10 -23.33 5.59
CA GLY A 32 14.24 -24.41 5.14
C GLY A 32 13.23 -24.00 4.06
N LEU A 33 13.33 -22.78 3.53
CA LEU A 33 12.56 -22.33 2.36
C LEU A 33 13.28 -22.74 1.07
N ASP A 34 13.29 -24.03 0.77
CA ASP A 34 13.68 -24.52 -0.55
C ASP A 34 12.65 -24.12 -1.62
N ALA A 35 13.00 -24.31 -2.89
CA ALA A 35 12.19 -23.86 -4.02
C ALA A 35 10.79 -24.51 -4.05
N ASP A 36 10.69 -25.80 -3.73
CA ASP A 36 9.43 -26.54 -3.76
C ASP A 36 8.51 -26.12 -2.61
N PHE A 37 9.05 -25.99 -1.40
CA PHE A 37 8.30 -25.55 -0.25
C PHE A 37 7.87 -24.09 -0.41
N LEU A 38 8.76 -23.21 -0.88
CA LEU A 38 8.40 -21.81 -1.15
C LEU A 38 7.32 -21.71 -2.23
N ARG A 39 7.43 -22.46 -3.34
CA ARG A 39 6.39 -22.52 -4.38
C ARG A 39 5.04 -22.98 -3.83
N MET A 40 5.03 -24.01 -2.99
CA MET A 40 3.81 -24.49 -2.33
C MET A 40 3.20 -23.40 -1.43
N LEU A 41 4.01 -22.68 -0.66
CA LEU A 41 3.54 -21.55 0.16
C LEU A 41 2.96 -20.44 -0.72
N LYS A 42 3.62 -20.08 -1.82
CA LYS A 42 3.10 -19.07 -2.76
C LYS A 42 1.78 -19.50 -3.41
N ARG A 43 1.63 -20.78 -3.77
CA ARG A 43 0.35 -21.36 -4.26
C ARG A 43 -0.78 -21.30 -3.22
N LYS A 44 -0.45 -21.30 -1.93
CA LYS A 44 -1.41 -21.10 -0.82
C LYS A 44 -1.69 -19.62 -0.53
N GLY A 45 -1.11 -18.68 -1.28
CA GLY A 45 -1.33 -17.25 -1.13
C GLY A 45 -0.49 -16.58 -0.03
N PHE A 46 0.58 -17.21 0.44
CA PHE A 46 1.47 -16.58 1.42
C PHE A 46 2.22 -15.39 0.81
N ALA A 47 2.00 -14.19 1.35
CA ALA A 47 2.76 -12.99 1.01
C ALA A 47 4.20 -13.06 1.52
N ASP A 48 5.13 -12.44 0.80
CA ASP A 48 6.54 -12.34 1.19
C ASP A 48 6.68 -11.69 2.56
N ALA A 49 5.88 -10.66 2.84
CA ALA A 49 5.86 -9.97 4.13
C ALA A 49 5.42 -10.88 5.28
N ARG A 50 4.52 -11.86 5.02
CA ARG A 50 4.08 -12.81 6.04
C ARG A 50 5.16 -13.85 6.31
N LEU A 51 5.73 -14.44 5.26
CA LEU A 51 6.84 -15.39 5.38
C LEU A 51 8.05 -14.76 6.05
N ALA A 52 8.37 -13.50 5.72
CA ALA A 52 9.48 -12.77 6.33
C ALA A 52 9.33 -12.63 7.84
N LYS A 53 8.12 -12.32 8.32
CA LYS A 53 7.83 -12.25 9.77
C LYS A 53 8.01 -13.60 10.45
N LEU A 54 7.54 -14.68 9.83
CA LEU A 54 7.63 -16.03 10.38
C LEU A 54 9.09 -16.53 10.41
N ALA A 55 9.86 -16.23 9.38
CA ALA A 55 11.26 -16.62 9.26
C ALA A 55 12.24 -15.65 9.96
N GLY A 56 11.77 -14.55 10.53
CA GLY A 56 12.61 -13.55 11.23
C GLY A 56 13.54 -12.75 10.30
N VAL A 57 13.12 -12.50 9.07
CA VAL A 57 13.90 -11.77 8.04
C VAL A 57 13.13 -10.56 7.51
N ARG A 58 13.75 -9.79 6.62
CA ARG A 58 13.08 -8.69 5.89
C ARG A 58 12.32 -9.25 4.69
N GLU A 59 11.20 -8.64 4.34
CA GLU A 59 10.40 -8.97 3.14
C GLU A 59 11.27 -9.05 1.87
N ALA A 60 12.19 -8.11 1.70
CA ALA A 60 13.10 -8.09 0.55
C ALA A 60 14.00 -9.32 0.44
N GLU A 61 14.30 -10.02 1.54
CA GLU A 61 15.09 -11.27 1.49
C GLU A 61 14.26 -12.45 0.96
N ILE A 62 12.96 -12.51 1.29
CA ILE A 62 12.05 -13.51 0.70
C ILE A 62 11.86 -13.25 -0.79
N ARG A 63 11.70 -11.98 -1.19
CA ARG A 63 11.60 -11.60 -2.60
C ARG A 63 12.85 -12.00 -3.39
N LYS A 64 14.05 -11.69 -2.88
CA LYS A 64 15.31 -12.13 -3.50
C LYS A 64 15.41 -13.66 -3.62
N LEU A 65 14.92 -14.38 -2.62
CA LEU A 65 14.90 -15.84 -2.63
C LEU A 65 13.97 -16.37 -3.74
N ARG A 66 12.81 -15.72 -3.93
CA ARG A 66 11.93 -16.02 -5.08
C ARG A 66 12.61 -15.72 -6.41
N ASP A 67 13.25 -14.55 -6.54
CA ASP A 67 14.01 -14.18 -7.75
C ASP A 67 15.12 -15.21 -8.05
N GLN A 68 15.82 -15.71 -7.01
CA GLN A 68 16.86 -16.73 -7.15
C GLN A 68 16.31 -18.06 -7.68
N TYR A 69 15.09 -18.41 -7.32
CA TYR A 69 14.43 -19.64 -7.77
C TYR A 69 13.60 -19.46 -9.04
N ASP A 70 13.61 -18.27 -9.65
CA ASP A 70 12.71 -17.89 -10.75
C ASP A 70 11.24 -18.18 -10.40
N LEU A 71 10.88 -17.91 -9.14
CA LEU A 71 9.56 -18.19 -8.58
C LEU A 71 8.68 -16.94 -8.63
N HIS A 72 8.00 -16.79 -9.77
CA HIS A 72 7.14 -15.66 -10.05
C HIS A 72 5.70 -16.10 -10.30
N PRO A 73 4.70 -15.23 -10.05
CA PRO A 73 3.34 -15.53 -10.44
C PRO A 73 3.20 -15.50 -11.97
N VAL A 74 2.23 -16.26 -12.43
CA VAL A 74 1.60 -16.12 -13.73
C VAL A 74 0.30 -15.35 -13.59
N TYR A 75 -0.19 -14.79 -14.68
CA TYR A 75 -1.46 -14.07 -14.70
C TYR A 75 -2.47 -14.80 -15.56
N LYS A 76 -3.67 -14.97 -15.05
CA LYS A 76 -4.81 -15.61 -15.71
C LYS A 76 -5.88 -14.58 -16.02
N ARG A 77 -6.65 -14.79 -17.08
CA ARG A 77 -7.73 -13.88 -17.47
C ARG A 77 -9.07 -14.30 -16.89
N VAL A 78 -9.92 -13.30 -16.62
CA VAL A 78 -11.33 -13.50 -16.34
C VAL A 78 -12.08 -13.50 -17.67
N ASP A 79 -12.73 -14.63 -18.00
CA ASP A 79 -13.34 -14.86 -19.32
C ASP A 79 -14.83 -15.26 -19.27
N THR A 80 -15.40 -15.41 -18.06
CA THR A 80 -16.77 -15.87 -17.78
C THR A 80 -17.12 -17.31 -18.19
N CYS A 81 -16.24 -18.02 -18.88
CA CYS A 81 -16.50 -19.31 -19.53
C CYS A 81 -15.47 -20.41 -19.18
N ALA A 82 -14.59 -20.16 -18.20
CA ALA A 82 -13.60 -21.12 -17.73
C ALA A 82 -12.72 -21.65 -18.88
N ALA A 83 -12.22 -20.73 -19.71
CA ALA A 83 -11.39 -20.97 -20.89
C ALA A 83 -12.03 -21.80 -22.02
N GLU A 84 -13.36 -21.95 -22.04
CA GLU A 84 -14.05 -22.56 -23.19
C GLU A 84 -13.89 -21.71 -24.47
N PHE A 85 -13.85 -20.38 -24.31
CA PHE A 85 -13.67 -19.42 -25.40
C PHE A 85 -12.49 -18.47 -25.11
N SER A 86 -11.84 -17.98 -26.16
CA SER A 86 -10.80 -16.95 -26.04
C SER A 86 -11.40 -15.59 -25.68
N THR A 87 -10.70 -14.83 -24.84
CA THR A 87 -11.07 -13.43 -24.51
C THR A 87 -10.01 -12.45 -25.00
N ASP A 88 -10.47 -11.38 -25.64
CA ASP A 88 -9.63 -10.25 -26.01
C ASP A 88 -9.42 -9.28 -24.83
N THR A 89 -10.30 -9.34 -23.82
CA THR A 89 -10.23 -8.49 -22.64
C THR A 89 -9.08 -8.88 -21.72
N ALA A 90 -8.24 -7.91 -21.37
CA ALA A 90 -7.10 -8.10 -20.46
C ALA A 90 -7.49 -7.80 -18.99
N TYR A 91 -8.49 -8.51 -18.46
CA TYR A 91 -8.82 -8.52 -17.03
C TYR A 91 -8.11 -9.70 -16.38
N MET A 92 -7.08 -9.42 -15.56
CA MET A 92 -6.17 -10.42 -15.02
C MET A 92 -6.13 -10.48 -13.50
N TYR A 93 -5.73 -11.64 -12.98
CA TYR A 93 -5.33 -11.86 -11.58
C TYR A 93 -4.09 -12.77 -11.53
N SER A 94 -3.29 -12.67 -10.47
CA SER A 94 -2.07 -13.43 -10.28
C SER A 94 -2.32 -14.78 -9.60
N THR A 95 -1.51 -15.77 -9.95
CA THR A 95 -1.50 -17.09 -9.31
C THR A 95 -0.15 -17.78 -9.56
N TYR A 96 0.17 -18.82 -8.79
CA TYR A 96 1.40 -19.61 -8.95
C TYR A 96 1.11 -20.94 -9.66
N GLU A 97 0.62 -20.84 -10.90
CA GLU A 97 0.45 -21.95 -11.84
C GLU A 97 1.48 -21.86 -12.98
N ASP A 98 1.38 -22.75 -13.96
CA ASP A 98 2.42 -22.91 -14.98
C ASP A 98 2.33 -21.90 -16.14
N GLU A 99 1.13 -21.65 -16.69
CA GLU A 99 0.96 -20.84 -17.91
C GLU A 99 0.55 -19.38 -17.60
N CYS A 100 1.22 -18.41 -18.23
CA CYS A 100 0.91 -16.99 -18.12
C CYS A 100 0.19 -16.45 -19.35
N GLU A 101 -0.99 -15.85 -19.13
CA GLU A 101 -1.86 -15.26 -20.15
C GLU A 101 -1.76 -13.73 -20.22
N ALA A 102 -0.80 -13.14 -19.48
CA ALA A 102 -0.59 -11.70 -19.48
C ALA A 102 -0.34 -11.19 -20.91
N ASN A 103 0.60 -11.82 -21.63
CA ASN A 103 0.98 -11.47 -23.00
C ASN A 103 1.09 -9.94 -23.19
N PRO A 104 2.02 -9.28 -22.47
CA PRO A 104 2.14 -7.82 -22.49
C PRO A 104 2.52 -7.33 -23.89
N SER A 105 1.99 -6.17 -24.29
CA SER A 105 2.41 -5.52 -25.55
C SER A 105 3.88 -5.08 -25.48
N VAL A 106 4.57 -4.91 -26.61
CA VAL A 106 5.99 -4.49 -26.64
C VAL A 106 6.21 -3.15 -27.37
N ASP A 107 5.15 -2.66 -27.99
CA ASP A 107 5.17 -1.66 -29.05
C ASP A 107 4.41 -0.38 -28.66
N ARG A 108 3.78 -0.36 -27.48
CA ARG A 108 3.12 0.82 -26.90
C ARG A 108 3.83 1.30 -25.65
N ASP A 109 3.85 2.61 -25.48
CA ASP A 109 4.26 3.23 -24.22
C ASP A 109 3.16 3.02 -23.18
N LYS A 110 3.51 2.33 -22.08
CA LYS A 110 2.58 1.94 -21.03
C LYS A 110 2.62 2.87 -19.83
N ILE A 111 1.47 3.28 -19.33
CA ILE A 111 1.36 4.00 -18.06
C ILE A 111 0.51 3.21 -17.09
N MET A 112 1.10 2.89 -15.94
CA MET A 112 0.42 2.18 -14.86
C MET A 112 -0.17 3.17 -13.86
N VAL A 113 -1.41 2.93 -13.44
CA VAL A 113 -2.13 3.71 -12.43
C VAL A 113 -2.44 2.81 -11.24
N LEU A 114 -1.95 3.19 -10.05
CA LEU A 114 -2.22 2.46 -8.82
C LEU A 114 -3.45 3.01 -8.11
N GLY A 115 -4.45 2.16 -7.91
CA GLY A 115 -5.66 2.44 -7.16
C GLY A 115 -5.45 2.50 -5.65
N GLY A 116 -6.53 2.74 -4.91
CA GLY A 116 -6.48 2.89 -3.44
C GLY A 116 -6.73 1.61 -2.65
N GLY A 117 -7.22 0.55 -3.29
CA GLY A 117 -7.80 -0.60 -2.61
C GLY A 117 -9.18 -0.27 -2.01
N PRO A 118 -9.59 -0.94 -0.91
CA PRO A 118 -10.95 -0.80 -0.38
C PRO A 118 -11.24 0.61 0.16
N ASN A 119 -12.45 1.09 -0.10
CA ASN A 119 -12.93 2.38 0.40
C ASN A 119 -13.00 2.40 1.93
N ARG A 120 -12.62 3.53 2.53
CA ARG A 120 -12.70 3.79 3.98
C ARG A 120 -12.84 5.29 4.25
N ILE A 121 -13.24 5.67 5.46
CA ILE A 121 -13.33 7.09 5.84
C ILE A 121 -11.99 7.80 5.60
N GLY A 122 -12.01 8.86 4.79
CA GLY A 122 -10.83 9.61 4.36
C GLY A 122 -10.11 9.06 3.13
N GLN A 123 -10.57 7.94 2.57
CA GLN A 123 -10.14 7.33 1.31
C GLN A 123 -11.33 6.70 0.60
N GLY A 124 -12.14 7.52 -0.06
CA GLY A 124 -13.33 7.09 -0.76
C GLY A 124 -13.20 7.14 -2.28
N ILE A 125 -14.37 7.25 -2.91
CA ILE A 125 -14.56 7.28 -4.37
C ILE A 125 -13.84 8.46 -5.05
N GLU A 126 -13.49 9.51 -4.30
CA GLU A 126 -12.74 10.65 -4.82
C GLU A 126 -11.37 10.26 -5.41
N PHE A 127 -10.72 9.25 -4.85
CA PHE A 127 -9.44 8.73 -5.35
C PHE A 127 -9.64 7.81 -6.55
N ASP A 128 -10.70 7.00 -6.53
CA ASP A 128 -11.10 6.19 -7.67
C ASP A 128 -11.38 7.05 -8.91
N TYR A 129 -12.14 8.13 -8.73
CA TYR A 129 -12.43 9.12 -9.76
C TYR A 129 -11.15 9.68 -10.40
N CYS A 130 -10.14 10.05 -9.59
CA CYS A 130 -8.85 10.52 -10.09
C CYS A 130 -8.15 9.45 -10.94
N CYS A 131 -8.13 8.20 -10.48
CA CYS A 131 -7.51 7.08 -11.21
C CYS A 131 -8.22 6.80 -12.54
N VAL A 132 -9.55 6.80 -12.55
CA VAL A 132 -10.36 6.65 -13.77
C VAL A 132 -10.02 7.74 -14.78
N HIS A 133 -10.00 9.00 -14.36
CA HIS A 133 -9.66 10.12 -15.23
C HIS A 133 -8.23 10.04 -15.79
N ALA A 134 -7.25 9.55 -15.01
CA ALA A 134 -5.91 9.32 -15.49
C ALA A 134 -5.87 8.27 -16.62
N SER A 135 -6.54 7.14 -16.41
CA SER A 135 -6.63 6.09 -17.42
C SER A 135 -7.33 6.59 -18.69
N LEU A 136 -8.47 7.27 -18.56
CA LEU A 136 -9.20 7.78 -19.71
C LEU A 136 -8.38 8.80 -20.51
N ALA A 137 -7.76 9.78 -19.83
CA ALA A 137 -6.98 10.81 -20.50
C ALA A 137 -5.72 10.25 -21.17
N LEU A 138 -4.97 9.37 -20.49
CA LEU A 138 -3.75 8.79 -21.05
C LEU A 138 -4.05 7.83 -22.21
N ARG A 139 -5.18 7.12 -22.14
CA ARG A 139 -5.64 6.27 -23.25
C ARG A 139 -6.01 7.12 -24.47
N GLU A 140 -6.68 8.26 -24.28
CA GLU A 140 -6.98 9.22 -25.35
C GLU A 140 -5.70 9.82 -25.96
N ASP A 141 -4.69 10.07 -25.14
CA ASP A 141 -3.35 10.51 -25.57
C ASP A 141 -2.51 9.39 -26.24
N GLY A 142 -3.04 8.17 -26.34
CA GLY A 142 -2.44 7.04 -27.07
C GLY A 142 -1.55 6.10 -26.25
N TYR A 143 -1.40 6.32 -24.94
CA TYR A 143 -0.71 5.38 -24.05
C TYR A 143 -1.53 4.09 -23.87
N GLU A 144 -0.85 2.99 -23.62
CA GLU A 144 -1.51 1.78 -23.11
C GLU A 144 -1.67 1.92 -21.59
N THR A 145 -2.90 1.97 -21.11
CA THR A 145 -3.18 2.21 -19.70
C THR A 145 -3.36 0.91 -18.94
N ILE A 146 -2.64 0.81 -17.81
CA ILE A 146 -2.66 -0.35 -16.93
C ILE A 146 -3.24 0.08 -15.59
N MET A 147 -4.40 -0.45 -15.21
CA MET A 147 -4.97 -0.21 -13.88
C MET A 147 -4.62 -1.35 -12.93
N VAL A 148 -4.18 -1.00 -11.71
CA VAL A 148 -3.94 -1.95 -10.62
C VAL A 148 -4.79 -1.55 -9.41
N ASN A 149 -5.86 -2.29 -9.15
CA ASN A 149 -6.76 -2.05 -8.01
C ASN A 149 -7.54 -3.33 -7.67
N CYS A 150 -8.08 -3.41 -6.45
CA CYS A 150 -8.81 -4.60 -5.98
C CYS A 150 -10.16 -4.26 -5.32
N ASN A 151 -10.68 -3.06 -5.51
CA ASN A 151 -11.97 -2.67 -4.95
C ASN A 151 -13.10 -3.06 -5.91
N PRO A 152 -13.95 -4.04 -5.59
CA PRO A 152 -14.98 -4.52 -6.51
C PRO A 152 -16.11 -3.50 -6.76
N GLU A 153 -16.22 -2.44 -5.95
CA GLU A 153 -17.30 -1.45 -6.05
C GLU A 153 -16.99 -0.31 -7.03
N THR A 154 -15.79 -0.28 -7.62
CA THR A 154 -15.26 0.91 -8.29
C THR A 154 -15.26 0.83 -9.81
N VAL A 155 -15.29 2.00 -10.45
CA VAL A 155 -15.23 2.11 -11.92
C VAL A 155 -13.82 1.85 -12.43
N SER A 156 -12.77 2.11 -11.63
CA SER A 156 -11.40 1.75 -12.04
C SER A 156 -11.21 0.26 -12.28
N THR A 157 -11.95 -0.60 -11.56
CA THR A 157 -11.91 -2.05 -11.73
C THR A 157 -12.91 -2.58 -12.78
N ASP A 158 -13.56 -1.68 -13.52
CA ASP A 158 -14.27 -2.04 -14.74
C ASP A 158 -13.25 -2.24 -15.87
N TYR A 159 -13.38 -3.33 -16.61
CA TYR A 159 -12.46 -3.66 -17.70
C TYR A 159 -12.54 -2.66 -18.87
N ASP A 160 -13.62 -1.87 -18.99
CA ASP A 160 -13.75 -0.83 -20.02
C ASP A 160 -12.93 0.45 -19.71
N THR A 161 -12.45 0.61 -18.48
CA THR A 161 -11.77 1.83 -18.01
C THR A 161 -10.30 1.92 -18.45
N SER A 162 -9.62 0.78 -18.60
CA SER A 162 -8.19 0.69 -18.94
C SER A 162 -7.95 -0.35 -20.03
N ASP A 163 -6.86 -0.22 -20.79
CA ASP A 163 -6.49 -1.25 -21.77
C ASP A 163 -6.21 -2.60 -21.09
N ARG A 164 -5.62 -2.56 -19.88
CA ARG A 164 -5.26 -3.76 -19.10
C ARG A 164 -5.58 -3.54 -17.63
N LEU A 165 -6.35 -4.46 -17.04
CA LEU A 165 -6.73 -4.42 -15.63
C LEU A 165 -6.09 -5.58 -14.88
N TYR A 166 -5.34 -5.27 -13.83
CA TYR A 166 -4.85 -6.21 -12.85
C TYR A 166 -5.67 -6.07 -11.57
N PHE A 167 -6.56 -7.03 -11.31
CA PHE A 167 -7.37 -7.06 -10.09
C PHE A 167 -6.55 -7.65 -8.93
N GLU A 168 -5.57 -6.87 -8.49
CA GLU A 168 -4.52 -7.31 -7.58
C GLU A 168 -4.47 -6.43 -6.32
N PRO A 169 -3.99 -6.97 -5.18
CA PRO A 169 -3.73 -6.15 -4.01
C PRO A 169 -2.72 -5.04 -4.35
N VAL A 170 -2.98 -3.81 -3.90
CA VAL A 170 -2.07 -2.67 -4.12
C VAL A 170 -0.96 -2.72 -3.07
N THR A 171 -0.07 -3.71 -3.17
CA THR A 171 1.10 -3.89 -2.29
C THR A 171 2.41 -3.75 -3.06
N LEU A 172 3.53 -3.65 -2.36
CA LEU A 172 4.85 -3.59 -2.99
C LEU A 172 5.15 -4.86 -3.79
N GLU A 173 4.81 -6.02 -3.23
CA GLU A 173 5.08 -7.31 -3.84
C GLU A 173 4.33 -7.47 -5.17
N ASP A 174 3.00 -7.32 -5.13
CA ASP A 174 2.14 -7.56 -6.29
C ASP A 174 2.43 -6.55 -7.41
N VAL A 175 2.62 -5.28 -7.06
CA VAL A 175 2.95 -4.23 -8.04
C VAL A 175 4.31 -4.49 -8.69
N LEU A 176 5.32 -4.97 -7.95
CA LEU A 176 6.62 -5.30 -8.53
C LEU A 176 6.53 -6.47 -9.52
N GLU A 177 5.71 -7.48 -9.24
CA GLU A 177 5.50 -8.60 -10.17
C GLU A 177 4.82 -8.14 -11.48
N ILE A 178 3.88 -7.20 -11.39
CA ILE A 178 3.25 -6.61 -12.60
C ILE A 178 4.29 -5.77 -13.35
N VAL A 179 5.05 -4.92 -12.67
CA VAL A 179 6.11 -4.10 -13.29
C VAL A 179 7.18 -4.98 -13.96
N ARG A 180 7.52 -6.15 -13.39
CA ARG A 180 8.49 -7.11 -13.94
C ARG A 180 8.12 -7.52 -15.37
N ILE A 181 6.85 -7.86 -15.59
CA ILE A 181 6.37 -8.35 -16.90
C ILE A 181 5.95 -7.21 -17.82
N GLU A 182 5.34 -6.15 -17.30
CA GLU A 182 4.80 -5.06 -18.12
C GLU A 182 5.84 -4.05 -18.54
N LYS A 183 6.86 -3.82 -17.68
CA LYS A 183 7.94 -2.83 -17.87
C LYS A 183 7.39 -1.47 -18.31
N PRO A 184 6.49 -0.85 -17.52
CA PRO A 184 5.82 0.39 -17.90
C PRO A 184 6.82 1.53 -18.09
N LYS A 185 6.46 2.48 -18.95
CA LYS A 185 7.21 3.74 -19.12
C LYS A 185 7.10 4.63 -17.89
N GLY A 186 5.95 4.57 -17.20
CA GLY A 186 5.69 5.34 -16.00
C GLY A 186 4.65 4.72 -15.09
N VAL A 187 4.76 4.98 -13.79
CA VAL A 187 3.81 4.57 -12.76
C VAL A 187 3.30 5.79 -11.99
N ILE A 188 1.98 5.97 -11.97
CA ILE A 188 1.29 7.01 -11.21
C ILE A 188 0.93 6.46 -9.83
N VAL A 189 1.47 7.11 -8.80
CA VAL A 189 1.29 6.72 -7.39
C VAL A 189 0.49 7.76 -6.60
N GLN A 190 0.16 8.89 -7.21
CA GLN A 190 -0.38 10.07 -6.52
C GLN A 190 -1.90 10.09 -6.40
N TYR A 191 -2.61 9.28 -7.21
CA TYR A 191 -4.07 9.40 -7.37
C TYR A 191 -4.88 8.43 -6.51
N GLY A 192 -4.33 7.28 -6.12
CA GLY A 192 -5.03 6.28 -5.29
C GLY A 192 -5.03 6.56 -3.78
N GLY A 193 -4.71 7.78 -3.34
CA GLY A 193 -4.66 8.13 -1.92
C GLY A 193 -3.47 7.51 -1.18
N GLN A 194 -3.58 7.29 0.14
CA GLN A 194 -2.40 6.94 0.96
C GLN A 194 -1.77 5.59 0.59
N THR A 195 -2.54 4.63 0.08
CA THR A 195 -2.05 3.27 -0.21
C THR A 195 -0.87 3.32 -1.17
N PRO A 196 -0.99 3.84 -2.42
CA PRO A 196 0.14 3.96 -3.32
C PRO A 196 1.17 5.02 -2.89
N LEU A 197 0.75 6.10 -2.20
CA LEU A 197 1.68 7.11 -1.66
C LEU A 197 2.72 6.49 -0.72
N LYS A 198 2.33 5.53 0.12
CA LYS A 198 3.24 4.82 1.04
C LYS A 198 4.20 3.89 0.31
N LEU A 199 3.83 3.38 -0.86
CA LEU A 199 4.66 2.49 -1.67
C LEU A 199 5.68 3.27 -2.51
N ALA A 200 5.45 4.55 -2.79
CA ALA A 200 6.23 5.36 -3.73
C ALA A 200 7.76 5.26 -3.55
N ARG A 201 8.27 5.41 -2.31
CA ARG A 201 9.72 5.33 -2.03
C ARG A 201 10.27 3.92 -2.24
N ALA A 202 9.51 2.89 -1.86
CA ALA A 202 9.92 1.51 -2.00
C ALA A 202 9.90 1.05 -3.47
N LEU A 203 8.91 1.52 -4.25
CA LEU A 203 8.82 1.31 -5.68
C LEU A 203 10.01 1.95 -6.42
N GLU A 204 10.30 3.23 -6.16
CA GLU A 204 11.44 3.92 -6.78
C GLU A 204 12.78 3.26 -6.40
N ALA A 205 12.96 2.87 -5.13
CA ALA A 205 14.15 2.15 -4.69
C ALA A 205 14.32 0.76 -5.35
N ALA A 206 13.21 0.15 -5.79
CA ALA A 206 13.20 -1.10 -6.55
C ALA A 206 13.32 -0.91 -8.07
N GLY A 207 13.51 0.34 -8.54
CA GLY A 207 13.71 0.66 -9.95
C GLY A 207 12.42 0.90 -10.75
N VAL A 208 11.28 1.05 -10.08
CA VAL A 208 10.00 1.37 -10.75
C VAL A 208 10.02 2.82 -11.22
N PRO A 209 9.65 3.12 -12.48
CA PRO A 209 9.65 4.48 -13.02
C PRO A 209 8.46 5.29 -12.52
N VAL A 210 8.55 5.80 -11.28
CA VAL A 210 7.52 6.70 -10.73
C VAL A 210 7.53 8.02 -11.49
N ILE A 211 6.40 8.41 -12.09
CA ILE A 211 6.26 9.66 -12.85
C ILE A 211 5.46 10.71 -12.08
N GLY A 212 5.57 11.98 -12.47
CA GLY A 212 4.93 13.10 -11.78
C GLY A 212 5.76 13.62 -10.61
N THR A 213 5.11 13.99 -9.51
CA THR A 213 5.81 14.45 -8.29
C THR A 213 6.65 13.31 -7.72
N SER A 214 7.95 13.53 -7.53
CA SER A 214 8.88 12.49 -7.08
C SER A 214 8.55 11.98 -5.67
N PRO A 215 8.89 10.72 -5.34
CA PRO A 215 8.73 10.19 -3.99
C PRO A 215 9.41 11.03 -2.90
N ASP A 216 10.59 11.62 -3.17
CA ASP A 216 11.24 12.55 -2.23
C ASP A 216 10.42 13.84 -2.01
N ALA A 217 9.80 14.37 -3.06
CA ALA A 217 8.97 15.56 -2.94
C ALA A 217 7.66 15.27 -2.18
N ILE A 218 7.06 14.09 -2.39
CA ILE A 218 5.93 13.60 -1.59
C ILE A 218 6.34 13.48 -0.12
N ASP A 219 7.48 12.83 0.15
CA ASP A 219 8.03 12.65 1.50
C ASP A 219 8.30 13.99 2.18
N ARG A 220 8.79 14.99 1.43
CA ARG A 220 9.01 16.35 1.95
C ARG A 220 7.73 17.05 2.41
N ALA A 221 6.58 16.72 1.80
CA ALA A 221 5.29 17.29 2.18
C ALA A 221 4.60 16.47 3.29
N GLU A 222 4.78 15.15 3.31
CA GLU A 222 4.22 14.24 4.31
C GLU A 222 5.00 14.26 5.64
N ASP A 223 6.33 14.39 5.57
CA ASP A 223 7.20 14.52 6.75
C ASP A 223 7.09 15.93 7.32
N ARG A 224 6.69 16.01 8.59
CA ARG A 224 6.38 17.27 9.26
C ARG A 224 7.60 18.13 9.51
N GLU A 225 8.74 17.51 9.81
CA GLU A 225 10.00 18.23 10.02
C GLU A 225 10.50 18.81 8.70
N ARG A 226 10.48 18.01 7.62
CA ARG A 226 10.83 18.47 6.28
C ARG A 226 9.88 19.56 5.76
N PHE A 227 8.59 19.42 6.04
CA PHE A 227 7.58 20.41 5.66
C PHE A 227 7.77 21.74 6.40
N GLN A 228 8.01 21.70 7.72
CA GLN A 228 8.32 22.88 8.52
C GLN A 228 9.53 23.63 7.97
N GLN A 229 10.62 22.91 7.69
CA GLN A 229 11.82 23.49 7.08
C GLN A 229 11.54 24.14 5.71
N ALA A 230 10.65 23.54 4.90
CA ALA A 230 10.26 24.11 3.61
C ALA A 230 9.45 25.41 3.79
N VAL A 231 8.52 25.45 4.76
CA VAL A 231 7.73 26.64 5.08
C VAL A 231 8.60 27.78 5.59
N ASP A 232 9.54 27.49 6.50
CA ASP A 232 10.49 28.46 7.04
C ASP A 232 11.38 29.04 5.94
N ARG A 233 11.89 28.18 5.04
CA ARG A 233 12.68 28.59 3.89
C ARG A 233 11.90 29.53 2.96
N LEU A 234 10.61 29.26 2.76
CA LEU A 234 9.72 30.09 1.93
C LEU A 234 9.20 31.33 2.67
N LYS A 235 9.49 31.48 3.97
CA LYS A 235 9.01 32.57 4.82
C LYS A 235 7.48 32.67 4.85
N LEU A 236 6.79 31.53 4.77
CA LEU A 236 5.35 31.46 4.94
C LEU A 236 5.00 31.37 6.43
N LYS A 237 3.79 31.80 6.80
CA LYS A 237 3.32 31.70 8.19
C LYS A 237 2.89 30.27 8.49
N GLN A 238 3.44 29.70 9.56
CA GLN A 238 2.99 28.44 10.15
C GLN A 238 2.64 28.65 11.63
N PRO A 239 1.61 27.97 12.17
CA PRO A 239 1.37 27.97 13.60
C PRO A 239 2.57 27.39 14.38
N ALA A 240 2.76 27.82 15.62
CA ALA A 240 3.80 27.27 16.50
C ALA A 240 3.62 25.75 16.66
N ASN A 241 4.68 24.98 16.43
CA ASN A 241 4.62 23.53 16.39
C ASN A 241 5.93 22.88 16.80
N ALA A 242 5.86 21.61 17.20
CA ALA A 242 7.02 20.77 17.49
C ALA A 242 6.78 19.33 17.02
N THR A 243 7.86 18.67 16.62
CA THR A 243 7.86 17.23 16.29
C THR A 243 8.50 16.47 17.45
N VAL A 244 7.80 15.49 18.00
CA VAL A 244 8.16 14.80 19.25
C VAL A 244 7.95 13.29 19.12
N THR A 245 8.83 12.51 19.73
CA THR A 245 8.74 11.03 19.73
C THR A 245 8.45 10.44 21.10
N ALA A 246 8.63 11.23 22.17
CA ALA A 246 8.42 10.81 23.54
C ALA A 246 7.44 11.74 24.25
N ILE A 247 6.62 11.17 25.13
CA ILE A 247 5.60 11.87 25.89
C ILE A 247 6.16 13.02 26.73
N GLU A 248 7.30 12.81 27.41
CA GLU A 248 7.90 13.86 28.26
C GLU A 248 8.41 15.04 27.42
N MET A 249 8.98 14.77 26.24
CA MET A 249 9.34 15.83 25.30
C MET A 249 8.12 16.57 24.77
N ALA A 250 7.00 15.86 24.53
CA ALA A 250 5.75 16.47 24.12
C ALA A 250 5.21 17.44 25.19
N VAL A 251 5.27 17.05 26.46
CA VAL A 251 4.84 17.88 27.60
C VAL A 251 5.71 19.12 27.76
N GLU A 252 7.02 18.99 27.59
CA GLU A 252 7.95 20.13 27.63
C GLU A 252 7.66 21.11 26.47
N LYS A 253 7.56 20.60 25.24
CA LYS A 253 7.28 21.42 24.06
C LYS A 253 5.89 22.03 24.08
N ALA A 254 4.91 21.36 24.68
CA ALA A 254 3.57 21.88 24.87
C ALA A 254 3.55 23.17 25.71
N LYS A 255 4.43 23.30 26.71
CA LYS A 255 4.55 24.51 27.55
C LYS A 255 5.14 25.69 26.78
N GLU A 256 6.06 25.42 25.85
CA GLU A 256 6.66 26.43 24.97
C GLU A 256 5.67 26.95 23.94
N ILE A 257 4.88 26.05 23.35
CA ILE A 257 3.93 26.38 22.28
C ILE A 257 2.64 27.01 22.84
N GLY A 258 2.13 26.50 23.96
CA GLY A 258 0.87 26.92 24.58
C GLY A 258 -0.35 26.11 24.13
N TYR A 259 -1.27 25.89 25.06
CA TYR A 259 -2.55 25.21 24.84
C TYR A 259 -3.64 26.19 24.34
N PRO A 260 -4.67 25.71 23.61
CA PRO A 260 -4.89 24.32 23.18
C PRO A 260 -3.96 23.88 22.05
N LEU A 261 -3.64 22.58 22.01
CA LEU A 261 -2.78 21.96 21.00
C LEU A 261 -3.59 21.00 20.13
N VAL A 262 -3.23 20.91 18.85
CA VAL A 262 -3.72 19.89 17.92
C VAL A 262 -2.62 18.85 17.75
N VAL A 263 -2.85 17.66 18.31
CA VAL A 263 -1.89 16.55 18.20
C VAL A 263 -2.19 15.76 16.93
N ARG A 264 -1.17 15.58 16.07
CA ARG A 264 -1.33 15.00 14.74
C ARG A 264 -0.26 13.93 14.48
N PRO A 265 -0.62 12.72 14.03
CA PRO A 265 0.35 11.74 13.56
C PRO A 265 0.91 12.13 12.17
N SER A 266 2.05 11.54 11.82
CA SER A 266 2.64 11.64 10.47
C SER A 266 2.10 10.52 9.54
N TYR A 267 2.14 10.72 8.22
CA TYR A 267 1.70 9.74 7.20
C TYR A 267 0.25 9.23 7.33
N VAL A 268 -0.65 10.11 7.75
CA VAL A 268 -2.09 9.85 7.89
C VAL A 268 -2.94 10.87 7.13
N LEU A 269 -3.98 10.36 6.47
CA LEU A 269 -5.05 11.16 5.86
C LEU A 269 -6.35 11.07 6.69
N GLY A 270 -7.28 12.01 6.46
CA GLY A 270 -8.62 11.97 7.05
C GLY A 270 -8.69 12.29 8.55
N GLY A 271 -7.66 12.92 9.12
CA GLY A 271 -7.69 13.30 10.54
C GLY A 271 -7.57 12.12 11.51
N ARG A 272 -7.14 10.95 11.03
CA ARG A 272 -7.04 9.73 11.86
C ARG A 272 -6.14 9.97 13.06
N ALA A 273 -6.67 9.71 14.25
CA ALA A 273 -6.00 9.93 15.54
C ALA A 273 -5.54 11.38 15.77
N MET A 274 -6.23 12.38 15.21
CA MET A 274 -6.03 13.78 15.59
C MET A 274 -6.94 14.14 16.76
N GLU A 275 -6.39 14.79 17.78
CA GLU A 275 -7.14 15.26 18.94
C GLU A 275 -6.72 16.69 19.29
N ILE A 276 -7.68 17.49 19.75
CA ILE A 276 -7.40 18.79 20.36
C ILE A 276 -7.25 18.56 21.85
N VAL A 277 -6.07 18.84 22.39
CA VAL A 277 -5.76 18.70 23.81
C VAL A 277 -5.69 20.08 24.46
N TYR A 278 -6.35 20.23 25.61
CA TYR A 278 -6.48 21.54 26.26
C TYR A 278 -5.53 21.71 27.44
N ASP A 279 -4.99 20.62 27.96
CA ASP A 279 -4.04 20.63 29.07
C ASP A 279 -3.06 19.43 29.02
N GLU A 280 -2.16 19.37 30.01
CA GLU A 280 -1.16 18.29 30.12
C GLU A 280 -1.80 16.92 30.36
N ALA A 281 -2.93 16.84 31.08
CA ALA A 281 -3.60 15.58 31.35
C ALA A 281 -4.23 15.00 30.08
N ASP A 282 -4.89 15.85 29.28
CA ASP A 282 -5.39 15.48 27.95
C ASP A 282 -4.26 15.01 27.03
N LEU A 283 -3.13 15.72 27.01
CA LEU A 283 -1.96 15.34 26.21
C LEU A 283 -1.43 13.96 26.62
N ARG A 284 -1.29 13.70 27.92
CA ARG A 284 -0.81 12.41 28.42
C ARG A 284 -1.80 11.28 28.12
N ARG A 285 -3.11 11.53 28.26
CA ARG A 285 -4.17 10.58 27.91
C ARG A 285 -4.10 10.20 26.43
N TYR A 286 -3.98 11.19 25.54
CA TYR A 286 -3.85 10.98 24.10
C TYR A 286 -2.64 10.09 23.77
N PHE A 287 -1.47 10.35 24.35
CA PHE A 287 -0.28 9.55 24.07
C PHE A 287 -0.42 8.09 24.55
N GLN A 288 -1.16 7.84 25.64
CA GLN A 288 -1.42 6.47 26.09
C GLN A 288 -2.30 5.68 25.11
N THR A 289 -3.25 6.33 24.44
CA THR A 289 -4.16 5.68 23.48
C THR A 289 -3.59 5.64 22.05
N ALA A 290 -2.87 6.69 21.62
CA ALA A 290 -2.46 6.91 20.24
C ALA A 290 -1.20 6.13 19.79
N VAL A 291 -0.33 5.70 20.72
CA VAL A 291 0.91 4.95 20.40
C VAL A 291 0.65 3.63 19.65
N SER A 292 -0.59 3.11 19.70
CA SER A 292 -0.98 1.90 18.97
C SER A 292 -1.20 2.09 17.46
N VAL A 293 -1.35 3.33 16.97
CA VAL A 293 -1.81 3.60 15.58
C VAL A 293 -0.67 4.02 14.63
N SER A 294 0.48 4.43 15.16
CA SER A 294 1.64 4.84 14.36
C SER A 294 2.57 3.66 14.06
N ASN A 295 2.62 3.21 12.81
CA ASN A 295 3.71 2.36 12.30
C ASN A 295 5.03 3.14 12.41
N ASP A 296 5.84 2.93 13.45
CA ASP A 296 7.20 3.49 13.66
C ASP A 296 7.36 5.02 13.43
N ALA A 297 6.28 5.79 13.31
CA ALA A 297 6.30 7.17 12.87
C ALA A 297 6.24 8.15 14.05
N ARG A 298 7.03 9.23 13.94
CA ARG A 298 7.14 10.32 14.92
C ARG A 298 5.81 11.09 15.04
N PHE A 299 5.47 11.54 16.26
CA PHE A 299 4.31 12.40 16.51
C PHE A 299 4.67 13.88 16.27
N CYS A 300 3.71 14.69 15.85
CA CYS A 300 3.88 16.14 15.77
C CYS A 300 2.76 16.80 16.58
N SER A 301 3.13 17.62 17.56
CA SER A 301 2.20 18.49 18.27
C SER A 301 2.22 19.86 17.59
N THR A 302 1.13 20.20 16.93
CA THR A 302 0.93 21.52 16.32
C THR A 302 -0.03 22.32 17.21
N ALA A 303 0.33 23.49 17.75
CA ALA A 303 -0.74 24.41 18.21
C ALA A 303 -1.41 24.98 16.97
N SER A 304 -2.68 24.65 16.74
CA SER A 304 -3.49 25.42 15.82
C SER A 304 -4.31 26.41 16.62
N TRP A 305 -4.05 27.69 16.42
CA TRP A 305 -5.02 28.73 16.72
C TRP A 305 -6.19 28.58 15.73
N MET A 306 -7.31 28.01 16.16
CA MET A 306 -8.60 28.34 15.55
C MET A 306 -8.96 29.73 16.06
N THR A 307 -8.67 30.76 15.27
CA THR A 307 -9.15 32.11 15.52
C THR A 307 -10.67 32.11 15.58
N ARG A 308 -11.19 32.79 16.63
CA ARG A 308 -12.56 33.28 16.73
C ARG A 308 -12.98 34.07 15.50
#